data_AF-A0A4D7DFD8-F1
#
_entry.id   AF-A0A4D7DFD8-F1
#
_cell.length_a   1.000
_cell.length_b   1.000
_cell.length_c   1.000
_cell.angle_alpha   90.00
_cell.angle_beta   90.00
_cell.angle_gamma   90.00
#
_symmetry.space_group_name_H-M   'P 1'
#
loop_
_entity.id
_entity.type
_entity.pdbx_description
1 polymer ?
#
loop_
_entity_poly.entity_id
_entity_poly.type
_entity_poly.pdbx_seq_one_letter_code
_entity_poly.pdbx_strand_id
1 'polypeptide(L)'
;MSAHGSVAETRPQAPFVPASRPDSDVSVGVGLSGLAGLAFWVLVCRNWPAIVDMFGLPGPREPMVGPSAALLALLFSGTPMVLYSLLVDKVHRRASTGIDWSSPRPLREVMDIAITKLAGLWATWTLIGFVYCLGRWYWRGQYLFAMDVLETTAPLLFLASVPYVLWLDRVLVNPRDGAWHFGAMLMGREPYAREEVYHHLRAWTVKGFFCAFMISILPGGFAAVVRADWSLAAHDPVRIAGMTIETMFMVDVQIAMVGYLLTMKPLDAQIRTANPYLGGWLSALICYPPFILMGGGDVLDYRANGAEWDFWLQGHTALLWIWGAALVLLTAAYAWATVAFGLRFSNLTWRGVLTNGPYAITRHPAYVSKNAYWWLASLPFLTVNHSMTDAVRNTVTLGLVSAVYYWRAKTEEKHLLASDPKYRAYHAWMDEHGLLTSAFNRLRRRVMPARVELQPAE
;
A
#
# COMPACT_ATOMS: atom_id res chain seq x y z
N MET A 1 -33.15 32.04 -50.33
CA MET A 1 -31.98 32.17 -49.43
C MET A 1 -32.19 31.26 -48.23
N SER A 2 -31.80 29.99 -48.32
CA SER A 2 -31.77 29.06 -47.18
C SER A 2 -30.33 28.99 -46.66
N ALA A 3 -30.10 29.57 -45.49
CA ALA A 3 -28.82 29.45 -44.80
C ALA A 3 -28.77 28.11 -44.08
N HIS A 4 -28.07 27.14 -44.66
CA HIS A 4 -27.63 25.94 -43.95
C HIS A 4 -26.53 26.35 -42.96
N GLY A 5 -26.83 26.29 -41.67
CA GLY A 5 -25.84 26.41 -40.60
C GLY A 5 -24.93 25.20 -40.63
N SER A 6 -23.66 25.43 -40.96
CA SER A 6 -22.57 24.48 -40.82
C SER A 6 -22.42 24.10 -39.34
N VAL A 7 -22.68 22.83 -39.01
CA VAL A 7 -22.33 22.23 -37.73
C VAL A 7 -20.81 22.03 -37.76
N ALA A 8 -20.07 22.83 -37.02
CA ALA A 8 -18.64 22.67 -36.89
C ALA A 8 -18.33 21.31 -36.24
N GLU A 9 -17.78 20.38 -37.03
CA GLU A 9 -17.19 19.13 -36.54
C GLU A 9 -16.09 19.45 -35.53
N THR A 10 -16.35 19.22 -34.24
CA THR A 10 -15.31 19.19 -33.23
C THR A 10 -14.39 18.01 -33.50
N ARG A 11 -13.25 18.27 -34.15
CA ARG A 11 -12.13 17.33 -34.20
C ARG A 11 -11.84 16.84 -32.77
N PRO A 12 -11.67 15.52 -32.53
CA PRO A 12 -11.25 15.04 -31.22
C PRO A 12 -9.93 15.71 -30.85
N GLN A 13 -9.96 16.56 -29.81
CA GLN A 13 -8.75 17.19 -29.29
C GLN A 13 -7.76 16.09 -28.91
N ALA A 14 -6.53 16.20 -29.41
CA ALA A 14 -5.45 15.35 -28.95
C ALA A 14 -5.39 15.41 -27.41
N PRO A 15 -5.20 14.27 -26.72
CA PRO A 15 -5.21 14.24 -25.26
C PRO A 15 -4.18 15.25 -24.72
N PHE A 16 -4.62 16.11 -23.79
CA PHE A 16 -3.75 17.09 -23.14
C PHE A 16 -2.59 16.37 -22.43
N VAL A 17 -1.37 16.61 -22.88
CA VAL A 17 -0.15 16.14 -22.22
C VAL A 17 0.49 17.32 -21.49
N PRO A 18 0.64 17.23 -20.15
CA PRO A 18 1.31 18.28 -19.39
C PRO A 18 2.77 18.45 -19.82
N ALA A 19 3.25 19.70 -19.90
CA ALA A 19 4.65 20.00 -20.23
C ALA A 19 5.63 19.55 -19.13
N SER A 20 5.18 19.52 -17.87
CA SER A 20 5.96 19.04 -16.72
C SER A 20 5.19 17.96 -15.98
N ARG A 21 5.94 17.08 -15.31
CA ARG A 21 5.35 16.06 -14.43
C ARG A 21 4.63 16.76 -13.27
N PRO A 22 3.37 16.41 -12.95
CA PRO A 22 2.64 17.01 -11.82
C PRO A 22 3.35 16.79 -10.48
N ASP A 23 3.14 17.69 -9.53
CA ASP A 23 3.71 17.58 -8.19
C ASP A 23 3.10 16.44 -7.38
N SER A 24 3.97 15.70 -6.70
CA SER A 24 3.62 14.59 -5.83
C SER A 24 2.91 15.09 -4.56
N ASP A 25 1.87 14.38 -4.12
CA ASP A 25 1.16 14.70 -2.88
C ASP A 25 1.98 14.41 -1.61
N VAL A 26 3.01 13.55 -1.73
CA VAL A 26 3.91 13.15 -0.64
C VAL A 26 5.32 13.57 -0.98
N SER A 27 5.97 14.30 -0.07
CA SER A 27 7.38 14.64 -0.21
C SER A 27 8.25 13.40 0.08
N VAL A 28 9.43 13.34 -0.53
CA VAL A 28 10.38 12.24 -0.30
C VAL A 28 10.82 12.19 1.17
N GLY A 29 10.84 13.34 1.86
CA GLY A 29 11.27 13.45 3.24
C GLY A 29 10.39 12.68 4.24
N VAL A 30 9.09 12.52 3.97
CA VAL A 30 8.21 11.71 4.82
C VAL A 30 8.73 10.27 4.87
N GLY A 31 8.88 9.62 3.72
CA GLY A 31 9.39 8.25 3.65
C GLY A 31 10.78 8.09 4.26
N LEU A 32 11.71 9.01 3.95
CA LEU A 32 13.08 8.96 4.48
C LEU A 32 13.13 9.15 6.00
N SER A 33 12.31 10.02 6.56
CA SER A 33 12.22 10.20 8.02
C SER A 33 11.73 8.93 8.71
N GLY A 34 10.75 8.23 8.13
CA GLY A 34 10.25 6.96 8.65
C GLY A 34 11.29 5.85 8.55
N LEU A 35 12.03 5.78 7.45
CA LEU A 35 13.13 4.84 7.28
C LEU A 35 14.25 5.09 8.30
N ALA A 36 14.61 6.35 8.54
CA ALA A 36 15.61 6.71 9.53
C ALA A 36 15.19 6.30 10.95
N GLY A 37 13.94 6.55 11.32
CA GLY A 37 13.38 6.13 12.60
C GLY A 37 13.31 4.61 12.77
N LEU A 38 12.91 3.89 11.72
CA LEU A 38 12.91 2.43 11.71
C LEU A 38 14.32 1.87 11.85
N ALA A 39 15.29 2.39 11.09
CA ALA A 39 16.68 1.97 11.16
C ALA A 39 17.27 2.21 12.56
N PHE A 40 16.99 3.37 13.17
CA PHE A 40 17.38 3.66 14.54
C PHE A 40 16.85 2.60 15.51
N TRP A 41 15.55 2.28 15.44
CA TRP A 41 14.95 1.29 16.34
C TRP A 41 15.50 -0.12 16.13
N VAL A 42 15.70 -0.55 14.88
CA VAL A 42 16.33 -1.83 14.57
C VAL A 42 17.74 -1.90 15.16
N LEU A 43 18.53 -0.82 15.04
CA LEU A 43 19.87 -0.76 15.63
C LEU A 43 19.83 -0.82 17.15
N VAL A 44 18.86 -0.17 17.81
CA VAL A 44 18.66 -0.28 19.25
C VAL A 44 18.31 -1.71 19.64
N CYS A 45 17.31 -2.34 19.00
CA CYS A 45 16.89 -3.70 19.32
C CYS A 45 18.02 -4.71 19.10
N ARG A 46 18.80 -4.55 18.04
CA ARG A 46 19.94 -5.41 17.72
C ARG A 46 21.07 -5.28 18.76
N ASN A 47 21.40 -4.06 19.15
CA ASN A 47 22.51 -3.77 20.06
C ASN A 47 22.06 -3.66 21.53
N TRP A 48 20.84 -4.10 21.85
CA TRP A 48 20.28 -4.05 23.20
C TRP A 48 21.21 -4.64 24.27
N PRO A 49 21.91 -5.79 24.07
CA PRO A 49 22.86 -6.31 25.05
C PRO A 49 23.95 -5.29 25.41
N ALA A 50 24.57 -4.68 24.39
CA ALA A 50 25.63 -3.69 24.58
C ALA A 50 25.11 -2.40 25.24
N ILE A 51 23.88 -1.98 24.90
CA ILE A 51 23.23 -0.82 25.53
C ILE A 51 22.95 -1.09 27.01
N VAL A 52 22.44 -2.28 27.34
CA VAL A 52 22.18 -2.71 28.72
C VAL A 52 23.47 -2.71 29.54
N ASP A 53 24.55 -3.27 28.99
CA ASP A 53 25.84 -3.31 29.68
C ASP A 53 26.45 -1.91 29.84
N MET A 54 26.36 -1.06 28.82
CA MET A 54 26.90 0.30 28.85
C MET A 54 26.22 1.20 29.89
N PHE A 55 24.92 1.04 30.11
CA PHE A 55 24.14 1.87 31.02
C PHE A 55 23.78 1.18 32.35
N GLY A 56 24.20 -0.07 32.56
CA GLY A 56 23.87 -0.84 33.76
C GLY A 56 22.36 -1.06 33.95
N LEU A 57 21.61 -1.21 32.84
CA LEU A 57 20.16 -1.34 32.90
C LEU A 57 19.73 -2.73 33.40
N PRO A 58 18.58 -2.85 34.09
CA PRO A 58 17.99 -4.14 34.37
C PRO A 58 17.42 -4.74 33.08
N GLY A 59 17.60 -6.06 32.87
CA GLY A 59 17.01 -6.77 31.74
C GLY A 59 17.91 -7.84 31.13
N PRO A 60 17.36 -8.65 30.20
CA PRO A 60 18.11 -9.68 29.50
C PRO A 60 19.11 -9.06 28.52
N ARG A 61 20.27 -9.69 28.37
CA ARG A 61 21.35 -9.31 27.45
C ARG A 61 21.18 -10.01 26.12
N GLU A 62 20.03 -9.83 25.51
CA GLU A 62 19.68 -10.42 24.22
C GLU A 62 19.06 -9.37 23.28
N PRO A 63 19.19 -9.54 21.94
CA PRO A 63 18.51 -8.67 20.99
C PRO A 63 16.99 -8.69 21.19
N MET A 64 16.36 -7.51 21.10
CA MET A 64 14.91 -7.37 21.26
C MET A 64 14.15 -7.81 20.00
N VAL A 65 13.87 -9.11 19.89
CA VAL A 65 13.21 -9.72 18.73
C VAL A 65 11.70 -9.94 18.92
N GLY A 66 11.16 -9.62 20.09
CA GLY A 66 9.78 -9.96 20.46
C GLY A 66 8.72 -9.17 19.68
N PRO A 67 7.46 -9.65 19.63
CA PRO A 67 6.36 -8.98 18.92
C PRO A 67 6.09 -7.54 19.38
N SER A 68 6.27 -7.24 20.68
CA SER A 68 6.14 -5.88 21.20
C SER A 68 7.21 -4.93 20.64
N ALA A 69 8.43 -5.42 20.39
CA ALA A 69 9.48 -4.62 19.75
C ALA A 69 9.12 -4.32 18.28
N ALA A 70 8.50 -5.29 17.59
CA ALA A 70 7.99 -5.08 16.23
C ALA A 70 6.84 -4.05 16.18
N LEU A 71 5.97 -3.99 17.19
CA LEU A 71 4.94 -2.94 17.31
C LEU A 71 5.55 -1.57 17.62
N LEU A 72 6.53 -1.50 18.52
CA LEU A 72 7.24 -0.25 18.83
C LEU A 72 7.94 0.31 17.59
N ALA A 73 8.39 -0.55 16.66
CA ALA A 73 8.96 -0.12 15.39
C ALA A 73 7.99 0.78 14.58
N LEU A 74 6.67 0.60 14.72
CA LEU A 74 5.66 1.47 14.11
C LEU A 74 5.68 2.88 14.71
N LEU A 75 5.95 3.01 16.01
CA LEU A 75 6.08 4.32 16.65
C LEU A 75 7.37 5.02 16.21
N PHE A 76 8.48 4.28 16.16
CA PHE A 76 9.76 4.83 15.75
C PHE A 76 9.82 5.19 14.26
N SER A 77 9.09 4.49 13.40
CA SER A 77 8.95 4.86 11.99
C SER A 77 7.86 5.92 11.78
N GLY A 78 6.70 5.79 12.42
CA GLY A 78 5.57 6.70 12.23
C GLY A 78 5.76 8.09 12.85
N THR A 79 6.42 8.20 14.00
CA THR A 79 6.59 9.50 14.69
C THR A 79 7.41 10.49 13.85
N PRO A 80 8.60 10.14 13.32
CA PRO A 80 9.33 11.02 12.42
C PRO A 80 8.53 11.42 11.18
N MET A 81 7.77 10.48 10.60
CA MET A 81 6.91 10.76 9.43
C MET A 81 5.83 11.79 9.74
N VAL A 82 5.19 11.68 10.91
CA VAL A 82 4.19 12.64 11.40
C VAL A 82 4.85 14.00 11.65
N LEU A 83 5.97 14.02 12.37
CA LEU A 83 6.70 15.27 12.67
C LEU A 83 7.15 15.97 11.40
N TYR A 84 7.73 15.25 10.44
CA TYR A 84 8.13 15.81 9.16
C TYR A 84 6.92 16.37 8.40
N SER A 85 5.81 15.62 8.36
CA SER A 85 4.59 16.05 7.67
C SER A 85 3.97 17.31 8.29
N LEU A 86 4.02 17.45 9.62
CA LEU A 86 3.44 18.59 10.32
C LEU A 86 4.36 19.81 10.37
N LEU A 87 5.65 19.61 10.64
CA LEU A 87 6.60 20.69 10.88
C LEU A 87 7.24 21.22 9.58
N VAL A 88 7.56 20.32 8.64
CA VAL A 88 8.23 20.66 7.38
C VAL A 88 7.21 20.86 6.27
N ASP A 89 6.46 19.82 5.93
CA ASP A 89 5.50 19.86 4.80
C ASP A 89 4.23 20.65 5.14
N LYS A 90 3.97 20.86 6.45
CA LYS A 90 2.80 21.55 7.00
C LYS A 90 1.50 21.08 6.36
N VAL A 91 1.37 19.75 6.20
CA VAL A 91 0.23 19.13 5.50
C VAL A 91 -1.11 19.49 6.12
N HIS A 92 -1.13 19.72 7.43
CA HIS A 92 -2.30 20.17 8.19
C HIS A 92 -2.90 21.48 7.69
N ARG A 93 -2.13 22.32 6.97
CA ARG A 93 -2.60 23.61 6.41
C ARG A 93 -3.12 23.50 4.98
N ARG A 94 -3.01 22.33 4.35
CA ARG A 94 -3.44 22.15 2.96
C ARG A 94 -4.96 22.13 2.88
N ALA A 95 -5.52 22.78 1.87
CA ALA A 95 -6.96 22.77 1.61
C ALA A 95 -7.50 21.34 1.39
N SER A 96 -6.66 20.41 0.91
CA SER A 96 -7.00 18.99 0.72
C SER A 96 -7.42 18.26 1.99
N THR A 97 -7.05 18.77 3.17
CA THR A 97 -7.50 18.22 4.47
C THR A 97 -8.99 18.47 4.73
N GLY A 98 -9.54 19.54 4.14
CA GLY A 98 -10.87 20.05 4.45
C GLY A 98 -10.98 20.63 5.87
N ILE A 99 -9.88 21.13 6.43
CA ILE A 99 -9.82 21.76 7.75
C ILE A 99 -9.61 23.28 7.58
N ASP A 100 -10.42 24.06 8.30
CA ASP A 100 -10.22 25.48 8.52
C ASP A 100 -9.88 25.73 10.00
N TRP A 101 -8.60 26.04 10.25
CA TRP A 101 -8.09 26.31 11.60
C TRP A 101 -8.45 27.71 12.12
N SER A 102 -8.92 28.61 11.25
CA SER A 102 -9.14 30.02 11.60
C SER A 102 -10.46 30.27 12.33
N SER A 103 -11.44 29.38 12.17
CA SER A 103 -12.80 29.55 12.70
C SER A 103 -13.32 28.29 13.41
N PRO A 104 -12.75 27.92 14.59
CA PRO A 104 -13.20 26.75 15.32
C PRO A 104 -14.60 26.98 15.93
N ARG A 105 -15.57 26.16 15.52
CA ARG A 105 -16.95 26.20 16.05
C ARG A 105 -16.99 25.86 17.55
N PRO A 106 -17.90 26.45 18.34
CA PRO A 106 -18.19 26.04 19.71
C PRO A 106 -18.62 24.57 19.81
N LEU A 107 -18.24 23.87 20.89
CA LEU A 107 -18.56 22.44 21.07
C LEU A 107 -20.07 22.15 20.99
N ARG A 108 -20.91 23.04 21.52
CA ARG A 108 -22.37 22.91 21.46
C ARG A 108 -22.93 22.83 20.05
N GLU A 109 -22.28 23.47 19.07
CA GLU A 109 -22.74 23.51 17.67
C GLU A 109 -22.36 22.26 16.88
N VAL A 110 -21.40 21.48 17.39
CA VAL A 110 -20.94 20.25 16.75
C VAL A 110 -21.35 18.99 17.51
N MET A 111 -21.93 19.13 18.70
CA MET A 111 -22.23 18.00 19.59
C MET A 111 -23.14 16.97 18.93
N ASP A 112 -24.25 17.40 18.34
CA ASP A 112 -25.19 16.49 17.67
C ASP A 112 -24.56 15.78 16.47
N ILE A 113 -23.74 16.50 15.70
CA ILE A 113 -22.99 15.93 14.57
C ILE A 113 -21.99 14.90 15.08
N ALA A 114 -21.24 15.23 16.12
CA ALA A 114 -20.23 14.36 16.72
C ALA A 114 -20.86 13.08 17.30
N ILE A 115 -22.00 13.18 17.99
CA ILE A 115 -22.74 12.02 18.53
C ILE A 115 -23.18 11.10 17.39
N THR A 116 -23.79 11.66 16.35
CA THR A 116 -24.20 10.89 15.16
C THR A 116 -23.01 10.20 14.50
N LYS A 117 -21.88 10.90 14.38
CA LYS A 117 -20.65 10.35 13.79
C LYS A 117 -20.04 9.24 14.65
N LEU A 118 -19.98 9.43 15.98
CA LEU A 118 -19.49 8.43 16.91
C LEU A 118 -20.35 7.17 16.88
N ALA A 119 -21.68 7.30 16.82
CA ALA A 119 -22.59 6.16 16.66
C ALA A 119 -22.27 5.37 15.38
N GLY A 120 -22.10 6.05 14.25
CA GLY A 120 -21.70 5.40 12.99
C GLY A 120 -20.32 4.74 13.06
N LEU A 121 -19.32 5.41 13.64
CA LEU A 121 -17.97 4.89 13.79
C LEU A 121 -17.93 3.64 14.68
N TRP A 122 -18.58 3.69 15.84
CA TRP A 122 -18.65 2.56 16.77
C TRP A 122 -19.42 1.39 16.19
N ALA A 123 -20.54 1.63 15.51
CA ALA A 123 -21.26 0.58 14.78
C ALA A 123 -20.38 -0.09 13.71
N THR A 124 -19.52 0.69 13.05
CA THR A 124 -18.56 0.17 12.07
C THR A 124 -17.52 -0.74 12.71
N TRP A 125 -16.97 -0.36 13.86
CA TRP A 125 -16.01 -1.18 14.60
C TRP A 125 -16.66 -2.46 15.15
N THR A 126 -17.89 -2.37 15.64
CA THR A 126 -18.67 -3.54 16.05
C THR A 126 -18.88 -4.51 14.87
N LEU A 127 -19.21 -4.00 13.68
CA LEU A 127 -19.37 -4.84 12.49
C LEU A 127 -18.06 -5.53 12.09
N ILE A 128 -16.94 -4.81 12.12
CA ILE A 128 -15.61 -5.39 11.86
C ILE A 128 -15.27 -6.47 12.89
N GLY A 129 -15.47 -6.19 14.17
CA GLY A 129 -15.25 -7.16 15.25
C GLY A 129 -16.12 -8.41 15.08
N PHE A 130 -17.39 -8.25 14.71
CA PHE A 130 -18.27 -9.38 14.40
C PHE A 130 -17.74 -10.23 13.24
N VAL A 131 -17.24 -9.61 12.17
CA VAL A 131 -16.60 -10.33 11.05
C VAL A 131 -15.35 -11.09 11.50
N TYR A 132 -14.52 -10.52 12.38
CA TYR A 132 -13.38 -11.23 12.96
C TYR A 132 -13.80 -12.45 13.80
N CYS A 133 -14.90 -12.36 14.55
CA CYS A 133 -15.45 -13.49 15.30
C CYS A 133 -15.99 -14.60 14.37
N LEU A 134 -16.59 -14.25 13.23
CA LEU A 134 -17.08 -15.24 12.25
C LEU A 134 -15.94 -15.93 11.50
N GLY A 135 -14.89 -15.18 11.13
CA GLY A 135 -13.77 -15.69 10.35
C GLY A 135 -12.83 -16.55 11.18
N ARG A 136 -13.04 -17.88 11.22
CA ARG A 136 -12.18 -18.82 11.97
C ARG A 136 -10.69 -18.73 11.65
N TRP A 137 -10.30 -18.23 10.48
CA TRP A 137 -8.89 -18.06 10.11
C TRP A 137 -8.18 -16.95 10.90
N TYR A 138 -8.91 -15.93 11.38
CA TYR A 138 -8.34 -14.89 12.24
C TYR A 138 -7.86 -15.44 13.59
N TRP A 139 -8.38 -16.60 14.00
CA TRP A 139 -8.07 -17.27 15.25
C TRP A 139 -7.08 -18.42 15.06
N ARG A 140 -6.20 -18.32 14.06
CA ARG A 140 -5.18 -19.33 13.74
C ARG A 140 -3.86 -18.69 13.34
N GLY A 141 -2.76 -19.38 13.66
CA GLY A 141 -1.41 -19.00 13.24
C GLY A 141 -1.06 -17.56 13.62
N GLN A 142 -0.44 -16.83 12.69
CA GLN A 142 0.05 -15.47 12.91
C GLN A 142 -1.08 -14.46 13.20
N TYR A 143 -2.33 -14.72 12.78
CA TYR A 143 -3.44 -13.79 13.04
C TYR A 143 -3.82 -13.70 14.52
N LEU A 144 -3.46 -14.68 15.35
CA LEU A 144 -3.67 -14.61 16.80
C LEU A 144 -3.02 -13.36 17.41
N PHE A 145 -1.83 -13.01 16.94
CA PHE A 145 -1.15 -11.79 17.36
C PHE A 145 -1.93 -10.53 16.94
N ALA A 146 -2.49 -10.52 15.72
CA ALA A 146 -3.32 -9.40 15.28
C ALA A 146 -4.59 -9.26 16.12
N MET A 147 -5.25 -10.37 16.48
CA MET A 147 -6.44 -10.35 17.31
C MET A 147 -6.12 -9.84 18.72
N ASP A 148 -5.03 -10.29 19.33
CA ASP A 148 -4.58 -9.82 20.66
C ASP A 148 -4.32 -8.30 20.68
N VAL A 149 -3.62 -7.79 19.66
CA VAL A 149 -3.38 -6.35 19.50
C VAL A 149 -4.68 -5.57 19.30
N LEU A 150 -5.58 -6.06 18.45
CA LEU A 150 -6.85 -5.39 18.16
C LEU A 150 -7.79 -5.42 19.37
N GLU A 151 -7.87 -6.53 20.10
CA GLU A 151 -8.65 -6.67 21.33
C GLU A 151 -8.15 -5.70 22.41
N THR A 152 -6.83 -5.61 22.57
CA THR A 152 -6.20 -4.69 23.54
C THR A 152 -6.39 -3.22 23.15
N THR A 153 -6.29 -2.89 21.87
CA THR A 153 -6.32 -1.49 21.40
C THR A 153 -7.71 -0.97 21.10
N ALA A 154 -8.70 -1.82 20.80
CA ALA A 154 -10.05 -1.39 20.44
C ALA A 154 -10.74 -0.56 21.54
N PRO A 155 -10.70 -0.91 22.86
CA PRO A 155 -11.27 -0.07 23.91
C PRO A 155 -10.59 1.30 24.01
N LEU A 156 -9.27 1.35 23.80
CA LEU A 156 -8.52 2.61 23.79
C LEU A 156 -8.93 3.49 22.61
N LEU A 157 -9.07 2.91 21.41
CA LEU A 157 -9.55 3.63 20.22
C LEU A 157 -11.00 4.08 20.37
N PHE A 158 -11.85 3.26 21.00
CA PHE A 158 -13.22 3.61 21.36
C PHE A 158 -13.28 4.89 22.18
N LEU A 159 -12.54 4.93 23.29
CA LEU A 159 -12.49 6.10 24.17
C LEU A 159 -11.81 7.29 23.50
N ALA A 160 -10.69 7.08 22.79
CA ALA A 160 -9.94 8.15 22.12
C ALA A 160 -10.70 8.78 20.95
N SER A 161 -11.66 8.06 20.34
CA SER A 161 -12.49 8.60 19.26
C SER A 161 -13.35 9.79 19.70
N VAL A 162 -13.81 9.81 20.96
CA VAL A 162 -14.68 10.87 21.50
C VAL A 162 -14.00 12.23 21.48
N PRO A 163 -12.86 12.46 22.19
CA PRO A 163 -12.19 13.75 22.15
C PRO A 163 -11.68 14.08 20.75
N TYR A 164 -11.28 13.09 19.95
CA TYR A 164 -10.80 13.33 18.58
C TYR A 164 -11.90 13.85 17.65
N VAL A 165 -13.07 13.20 17.63
CA VAL A 165 -14.21 13.63 16.79
C VAL A 165 -14.72 15.00 17.24
N LEU A 166 -14.89 15.21 18.55
CA LEU A 166 -15.32 16.50 19.10
C LEU A 166 -14.34 17.62 18.78
N TRP A 167 -13.04 17.36 18.82
CA TRP A 167 -12.02 18.34 18.44
C TRP A 167 -12.05 18.63 16.94
N LEU A 168 -12.03 17.60 16.10
CA LEU A 168 -11.90 17.75 14.65
C LEU A 168 -13.14 18.40 14.04
N ASP A 169 -14.35 18.04 14.48
CA ASP A 169 -15.60 18.56 13.90
C ASP A 169 -15.76 20.07 14.07
N ARG A 170 -15.08 20.66 15.05
CA ARG A 170 -15.03 22.12 15.23
C ARG A 170 -14.35 22.86 14.09
N VAL A 171 -13.40 22.22 13.43
CA VAL A 171 -12.52 22.84 12.43
C VAL A 171 -12.72 22.27 11.01
N LEU A 172 -13.54 21.23 10.83
CA LEU A 172 -13.85 20.73 9.49
C LEU A 172 -14.69 21.75 8.71
N VAL A 173 -14.43 21.91 7.41
CA VAL A 173 -15.29 22.71 6.53
C VAL A 173 -16.63 22.00 6.32
N ASN A 174 -16.60 20.68 6.09
CA ASN A 174 -17.78 19.82 6.08
C ASN A 174 -17.63 18.73 7.15
N PRO A 175 -18.32 18.85 8.30
CA PRO A 175 -18.23 17.88 9.39
C PRO A 175 -19.09 16.62 9.15
N ARG A 176 -20.04 16.63 8.20
CA ARG A 176 -20.92 15.49 7.90
C ARG A 176 -20.23 14.56 6.90
N ASP A 177 -19.33 13.72 7.41
CA ASP A 177 -18.59 12.73 6.61
C ASP A 177 -19.31 11.37 6.53
N GLY A 178 -18.69 10.37 5.90
CA GLY A 178 -19.26 9.03 5.75
C GLY A 178 -19.65 8.35 7.07
N ALA A 179 -18.91 8.59 8.15
CA ALA A 179 -19.25 8.03 9.47
C ALA A 179 -20.51 8.71 10.03
N TRP A 180 -20.67 10.01 9.81
CA TRP A 180 -21.90 10.73 10.12
C TRP A 180 -23.09 10.20 9.32
N HIS A 181 -22.95 10.04 8.00
CA HIS A 181 -24.03 9.53 7.14
C HIS A 181 -24.45 8.10 7.52
N PHE A 182 -23.49 7.25 7.89
CA PHE A 182 -23.80 5.90 8.37
C PHE A 182 -24.52 5.93 9.72
N GLY A 183 -24.09 6.79 10.66
CA GLY A 183 -24.79 7.00 11.93
C GLY A 183 -26.22 7.53 11.75
N ALA A 184 -26.41 8.52 10.86
CA ALA A 184 -27.72 9.06 10.53
C ALA A 184 -28.66 7.99 9.95
N MET A 185 -28.14 7.12 9.08
CA MET A 185 -28.87 5.97 8.55
C MET A 185 -29.33 5.01 9.66
N LEU A 186 -28.44 4.67 10.60
CA LEU A 186 -28.75 3.74 11.69
C LEU A 186 -29.78 4.30 12.67
N MET A 187 -29.72 5.61 12.95
CA MET A 187 -30.66 6.25 13.87
C MET A 187 -32.00 6.60 13.23
N GLY A 188 -32.06 6.72 11.89
CA GLY A 188 -33.30 7.02 11.15
C GLY A 188 -33.87 8.43 11.40
N ARG A 189 -33.09 9.33 11.99
CA ARG A 189 -33.55 10.67 12.41
C ARG A 189 -33.21 11.79 11.43
N GLU A 190 -32.11 11.66 10.69
CA GLU A 190 -31.60 12.70 9.79
C GLU A 190 -31.50 12.20 8.34
N PRO A 191 -31.67 13.08 7.34
CA PRO A 191 -31.41 12.73 5.95
C PRO A 191 -29.95 12.34 5.76
N TYR A 192 -29.70 11.22 5.07
CA TYR A 192 -28.35 10.75 4.76
C TYR A 192 -28.18 10.50 3.27
N ALA A 193 -26.94 10.64 2.78
CA ALA A 193 -26.56 10.31 1.42
C ALA A 193 -26.13 8.83 1.35
N ARG A 194 -26.85 8.02 0.56
CA ARG A 194 -26.55 6.59 0.40
C ARG A 194 -25.14 6.34 -0.15
N GLU A 195 -24.69 7.17 -1.07
CA GLU A 195 -23.36 7.05 -1.68
C GLU A 195 -22.24 7.23 -0.64
N GLU A 196 -22.41 8.14 0.32
CA GLU A 196 -21.46 8.34 1.42
C GLU A 196 -21.42 7.13 2.35
N VAL A 197 -22.56 6.46 2.58
CA VAL A 197 -22.61 5.21 3.34
C VAL A 197 -21.86 4.10 2.62
N TYR A 198 -22.10 3.91 1.31
CA TYR A 198 -21.38 2.89 0.53
C TYR A 198 -19.88 3.20 0.47
N HIS A 199 -19.51 4.47 0.34
CA HIS A 199 -18.12 4.89 0.40
C HIS A 199 -17.48 4.56 1.76
N HIS A 200 -18.14 4.91 2.86
CA HIS A 200 -17.71 4.62 4.23
C HIS A 200 -17.51 3.12 4.46
N LEU A 201 -18.52 2.30 4.13
CA LEU A 201 -18.45 0.85 4.30
C LEU A 201 -17.31 0.25 3.49
N ARG A 202 -17.11 0.65 2.23
CA ARG A 202 -15.97 0.17 1.42
C ARG A 202 -14.62 0.55 2.04
N ALA A 203 -14.45 1.81 2.45
CA ALA A 203 -13.21 2.28 3.06
C ALA A 203 -12.88 1.52 4.35
N TRP A 204 -13.87 1.29 5.21
CA TRP A 204 -13.68 0.52 6.45
C TRP A 204 -13.50 -0.98 6.21
N THR A 205 -14.11 -1.56 5.18
CA THR A 205 -13.81 -2.93 4.76
C THR A 205 -12.34 -3.08 4.34
N VAL A 206 -11.78 -2.11 3.59
CA VAL A 206 -10.33 -2.10 3.28
C VAL A 206 -9.52 -2.08 4.58
N LYS A 207 -9.82 -1.15 5.49
CA LYS A 207 -9.07 -1.03 6.75
C LYS A 207 -9.18 -2.28 7.61
N GLY A 208 -10.39 -2.82 7.81
CA GLY A 208 -10.60 -4.04 8.59
C GLY A 208 -9.81 -5.22 8.01
N PHE A 209 -9.94 -5.48 6.71
CA PHE A 209 -9.25 -6.60 6.08
C PHE A 209 -7.71 -6.45 6.14
N PHE A 210 -7.17 -5.31 5.70
CA PHE A 210 -5.72 -5.15 5.57
C PHE A 210 -5.01 -4.85 6.88
N CYS A 211 -5.63 -4.15 7.85
CA CYS A 211 -4.98 -3.92 9.14
C CYS A 211 -4.73 -5.24 9.87
N ALA A 212 -5.72 -6.15 9.93
CA ALA A 212 -5.54 -7.44 10.60
C ALA A 212 -4.42 -8.27 9.95
N PHE A 213 -4.38 -8.28 8.61
CA PHE A 213 -3.30 -8.95 7.87
C PHE A 213 -1.93 -8.31 8.11
N MET A 214 -1.82 -6.98 8.04
CA MET A 214 -0.54 -6.30 8.21
C MET A 214 0.00 -6.49 9.64
N ILE A 215 -0.85 -6.42 10.67
CA ILE A 215 -0.41 -6.67 12.06
C ILE A 215 0.12 -8.09 12.23
N SER A 216 -0.54 -9.09 11.63
CA SER A 216 -0.17 -10.49 11.83
C SER A 216 1.24 -10.82 11.32
N ILE A 217 1.70 -10.14 10.27
CA ILE A 217 3.01 -10.39 9.65
C ILE A 217 4.15 -9.51 10.19
N LEU A 218 3.88 -8.53 11.06
CA LEU A 218 4.92 -7.65 11.63
C LEU A 218 6.02 -8.40 12.39
N PRO A 219 5.72 -9.34 13.31
CA PRO A 219 6.75 -9.89 14.20
C PRO A 219 7.80 -10.73 13.47
N GLY A 220 7.38 -11.51 12.47
CA GLY A 220 8.25 -12.47 11.78
C GLY A 220 9.44 -11.80 11.10
N GLY A 221 9.16 -10.87 10.18
CA GLY A 221 10.21 -10.16 9.45
C GLY A 221 11.08 -9.28 10.36
N PHE A 222 10.48 -8.64 11.37
CA PHE A 222 11.24 -7.82 12.33
C PHE A 222 12.23 -8.68 13.13
N ALA A 223 11.79 -9.81 13.67
CA ALA A 223 12.65 -10.72 14.42
C ALA A 223 13.79 -11.28 13.55
N ALA A 224 13.51 -11.62 12.29
CA ALA A 224 14.51 -12.12 11.35
C ALA A 224 15.64 -11.09 11.13
N VAL A 225 15.29 -9.82 10.88
CA VAL A 225 16.27 -8.75 10.64
C VAL A 225 17.07 -8.40 11.88
N VAL A 226 16.42 -8.28 13.05
CA VAL A 226 17.11 -7.96 14.30
C VAL A 226 18.10 -9.06 14.69
N ARG A 227 17.74 -10.33 14.49
CA ARG A 227 18.61 -11.49 14.79
C ARG A 227 19.71 -11.74 13.75
N ALA A 228 19.53 -11.28 12.51
CA ALA A 228 20.41 -11.62 11.39
C ALA A 228 21.89 -11.36 11.72
N ASP A 229 22.79 -12.31 11.52
CA ASP A 229 24.23 -12.06 11.71
C ASP A 229 24.88 -11.70 10.36
N TRP A 230 25.11 -10.40 10.15
CA TRP A 230 25.70 -9.86 8.92
C TRP A 230 27.18 -10.24 8.76
N SER A 231 27.89 -10.54 9.85
CA SER A 231 29.31 -10.93 9.76
C SER A 231 29.48 -12.26 9.04
N LEU A 232 28.53 -13.18 9.26
CA LEU A 232 28.49 -14.49 8.63
C LEU A 232 27.96 -14.45 7.18
N ALA A 233 27.44 -13.31 6.72
CA ALA A 233 26.86 -13.15 5.38
C ALA A 233 27.83 -12.48 4.40
N ALA A 234 28.84 -11.74 4.87
CA ALA A 234 29.67 -10.88 4.02
C ALA A 234 30.36 -11.58 2.83
N HIS A 235 30.62 -12.89 2.95
CA HIS A 235 31.29 -13.69 1.92
C HIS A 235 30.38 -14.73 1.24
N ASP A 236 29.09 -14.77 1.58
CA ASP A 236 28.12 -15.69 1.02
C ASP A 236 27.06 -14.90 0.23
N PRO A 237 27.08 -14.95 -1.12
CA PRO A 237 26.16 -14.20 -1.96
C PRO A 237 24.69 -14.53 -1.70
N VAL A 238 24.36 -15.78 -1.37
CA VAL A 238 22.99 -16.21 -1.13
C VAL A 238 22.51 -15.66 0.21
N ARG A 239 23.33 -15.79 1.25
CA ARG A 239 23.00 -15.33 2.60
C ARG A 239 22.88 -13.82 2.67
N ILE A 240 23.79 -13.06 2.05
CA ILE A 240 23.73 -11.59 2.06
C ILE A 240 22.53 -11.08 1.24
N ALA A 241 22.24 -11.69 0.09
CA ALA A 241 21.07 -11.35 -0.69
C ALA A 241 19.79 -11.63 0.10
N GLY A 242 19.66 -12.84 0.68
CA GLY A 242 18.51 -13.23 1.50
C GLY A 242 18.26 -12.29 2.68
N MET A 243 19.31 -11.97 3.46
CA MET A 243 19.19 -11.04 4.59
C MET A 243 18.79 -9.62 4.16
N THR A 244 19.34 -9.16 3.03
CA THR A 244 19.00 -7.83 2.49
C THR A 244 17.56 -7.79 1.98
N ILE A 245 17.12 -8.82 1.26
CA ILE A 245 15.75 -8.99 0.79
C ILE A 245 14.77 -9.01 1.96
N GLU A 246 15.06 -9.80 3.01
CA GLU A 246 14.25 -9.85 4.24
C GLU A 246 14.14 -8.48 4.91
N THR A 247 15.26 -7.73 4.93
CA THR A 247 15.28 -6.35 5.44
C THR A 247 14.35 -5.44 4.63
N MET A 248 14.35 -5.55 3.29
CA MET A 248 13.46 -4.74 2.44
C MET A 248 11.98 -5.10 2.64
N PHE A 249 11.66 -6.38 2.84
CA PHE A 249 10.29 -6.80 3.17
C PHE A 249 9.86 -6.29 4.57
N MET A 250 10.75 -6.34 5.56
CA MET A 250 10.46 -5.74 6.87
C MET A 250 10.20 -4.23 6.75
N VAL A 251 11.01 -3.50 5.98
CA VAL A 251 10.79 -2.06 5.72
C VAL A 251 9.43 -1.82 5.05
N ASP A 252 9.11 -2.59 4.00
CA ASP A 252 7.82 -2.51 3.30
C ASP A 252 6.65 -2.66 4.28
N VAL A 253 6.63 -3.75 5.05
CA VAL A 253 5.53 -4.06 5.98
C VAL A 253 5.41 -3.01 7.09
N GLN A 254 6.53 -2.60 7.69
CA GLN A 254 6.53 -1.63 8.80
C GLN A 254 6.01 -0.26 8.34
N ILE A 255 6.50 0.25 7.21
CA ILE A 255 6.06 1.56 6.68
C ILE A 255 4.63 1.48 6.13
N ALA A 256 4.26 0.39 5.45
CA ALA A 256 2.90 0.16 4.98
C ALA A 256 1.89 0.18 6.13
N MET A 257 2.22 -0.49 7.25
CA MET A 257 1.36 -0.56 8.42
C MET A 257 1.13 0.82 9.05
N VAL A 258 2.18 1.65 9.16
CA VAL A 258 2.02 3.05 9.59
C VAL A 258 1.02 3.80 8.71
N GLY A 259 1.11 3.59 7.38
CA GLY A 259 0.15 4.15 6.43
C GLY A 259 -1.30 3.72 6.72
N TYR A 260 -1.54 2.46 7.08
CA TYR A 260 -2.86 1.94 7.46
C TYR A 260 -3.38 2.51 8.79
N LEU A 261 -2.51 2.74 9.77
CA LEU A 261 -2.91 3.29 11.06
C LEU A 261 -3.28 4.77 10.94
N LEU A 262 -2.44 5.56 10.27
CA LEU A 262 -2.51 7.02 10.26
C LEU A 262 -3.41 7.60 9.15
N THR A 263 -4.64 7.09 9.02
CA THR A 263 -5.63 7.60 8.05
C THR A 263 -6.38 8.83 8.58
N MET A 264 -5.68 9.93 8.82
CA MET A 264 -6.22 11.10 9.53
C MET A 264 -6.17 12.36 8.68
N LYS A 265 -7.22 13.20 8.76
CA LYS A 265 -7.31 14.47 8.01
C LYS A 265 -6.21 15.47 8.36
N PRO A 266 -5.80 15.67 9.63
CA PRO A 266 -4.70 16.59 9.95
C PRO A 266 -3.36 16.21 9.30
N LEU A 267 -3.18 14.95 8.91
CA LEU A 267 -1.98 14.46 8.21
C LEU A 267 -2.15 14.47 6.68
N ASP A 268 -3.27 14.99 6.17
CA ASP A 268 -3.71 14.86 4.76
C ASP A 268 -3.57 13.42 4.24
N ALA A 269 -3.81 12.45 5.12
CA ALA A 269 -3.63 11.03 4.86
C ALA A 269 -4.97 10.27 4.93
N GLN A 270 -6.10 10.95 4.97
CA GLN A 270 -7.43 10.33 4.93
C GLN A 270 -7.65 9.50 3.65
N ILE A 271 -8.47 8.45 3.76
CA ILE A 271 -9.05 7.79 2.59
C ILE A 271 -10.01 8.78 1.94
N ARG A 272 -9.73 9.16 0.68
CA ARG A 272 -10.61 10.06 -0.08
C ARG A 272 -11.67 9.25 -0.81
N THR A 273 -11.26 8.18 -1.50
CA THR A 273 -12.17 7.16 -2.05
C THR A 273 -11.58 5.75 -1.91
N ALA A 274 -12.43 4.75 -1.67
CA ALA A 274 -12.10 3.34 -1.85
C ALA A 274 -12.58 2.85 -3.23
N ASN A 275 -11.89 1.86 -3.80
CA ASN A 275 -12.14 1.39 -5.16
C ASN A 275 -13.58 0.86 -5.29
N PRO A 276 -14.41 1.44 -6.16
CA PRO A 276 -15.81 1.05 -6.28
C PRO A 276 -16.01 -0.19 -7.15
N TYR A 277 -14.99 -0.65 -7.88
CA TYR A 277 -15.13 -1.69 -8.90
C TYR A 277 -14.83 -3.07 -8.34
N LEU A 278 -15.75 -4.03 -8.55
CA LEU A 278 -15.57 -5.42 -8.13
C LEU A 278 -14.26 -6.04 -8.64
N GLY A 279 -13.87 -5.74 -9.89
CA GLY A 279 -12.60 -6.23 -10.43
C GLY A 279 -11.37 -5.73 -9.67
N GLY A 280 -11.42 -4.53 -9.08
CA GLY A 280 -10.36 -4.04 -8.20
C GLY A 280 -10.25 -4.89 -6.94
N TRP A 281 -11.39 -5.19 -6.30
CA TRP A 281 -11.43 -6.05 -5.12
C TRP A 281 -10.95 -7.47 -5.41
N LEU A 282 -11.45 -8.12 -6.48
CA LEU A 282 -11.06 -9.49 -6.82
C LEU A 282 -9.55 -9.59 -7.13
N SER A 283 -9.03 -8.69 -7.97
CA SER A 283 -7.60 -8.68 -8.31
C SER A 283 -6.70 -8.41 -7.11
N ALA A 284 -7.17 -7.64 -6.11
CA ALA A 284 -6.45 -7.46 -4.87
C ALA A 284 -6.54 -8.68 -3.95
N LEU A 285 -7.74 -9.20 -3.67
CA LEU A 285 -7.95 -10.30 -2.72
C LEU A 285 -7.22 -11.58 -3.12
N ILE A 286 -7.13 -11.89 -4.41
CA ILE A 286 -6.34 -13.03 -4.93
C ILE A 286 -4.87 -12.98 -4.46
N CYS A 287 -4.34 -11.80 -4.11
CA CYS A 287 -2.96 -11.61 -3.68
C CYS A 287 -2.74 -11.65 -2.15
N TYR A 288 -3.80 -11.82 -1.35
CA TYR A 288 -3.70 -11.72 0.12
C TYR A 288 -4.45 -12.84 0.85
N PRO A 289 -3.90 -13.40 1.94
CA PRO A 289 -4.63 -14.34 2.78
C PRO A 289 -5.96 -13.77 3.30
N PRO A 290 -7.01 -14.60 3.46
CA PRO A 290 -7.06 -16.04 3.21
C PRO A 290 -7.36 -16.41 1.75
N PHE A 291 -7.47 -15.43 0.84
CA PHE A 291 -7.87 -15.64 -0.55
C PHE A 291 -6.68 -15.77 -1.52
N ILE A 292 -5.46 -15.85 -0.99
CA ILE A 292 -4.26 -15.96 -1.79
C ILE A 292 -4.33 -17.23 -2.64
N LEU A 293 -4.15 -17.11 -3.95
CA LEU A 293 -4.20 -18.27 -4.85
C LEU A 293 -2.83 -18.75 -5.32
N MET A 294 -1.78 -17.94 -5.11
CA MET A 294 -0.39 -18.24 -5.49
C MET A 294 0.45 -18.73 -4.31
N GLY A 295 -0.20 -19.18 -3.24
CA GLY A 295 0.46 -19.80 -2.09
C GLY A 295 0.91 -21.23 -2.40
N GLY A 296 1.69 -21.82 -1.48
CA GLY A 296 2.14 -23.21 -1.63
C GLY A 296 1.01 -24.22 -1.57
N GLY A 297 0.88 -25.03 -2.61
CA GLY A 297 -0.20 -25.99 -2.78
C GLY A 297 -1.51 -25.40 -3.31
N ASP A 298 -1.58 -24.09 -3.59
CA ASP A 298 -2.78 -23.45 -4.13
C ASP A 298 -2.86 -23.54 -5.66
N VAL A 299 -4.00 -23.10 -6.22
CA VAL A 299 -4.34 -23.24 -7.65
C VAL A 299 -3.33 -22.55 -8.59
N LEU A 300 -2.74 -21.43 -8.16
CA LEU A 300 -1.71 -20.70 -8.90
C LEU A 300 -0.31 -20.93 -8.33
N ASP A 301 -0.06 -22.06 -7.65
CA ASP A 301 1.30 -22.43 -7.24
C ASP A 301 2.14 -22.82 -8.47
N TYR A 302 3.13 -22.00 -8.77
CA TYR A 302 4.01 -22.11 -9.92
C TYR A 302 5.33 -22.84 -9.61
N ARG A 303 5.44 -23.53 -8.47
CA ARG A 303 6.71 -24.12 -7.99
C ARG A 303 6.71 -25.65 -7.96
N ALA A 304 5.85 -26.31 -8.74
CA ALA A 304 5.78 -27.77 -8.75
C ALA A 304 7.10 -28.36 -9.27
N ASN A 305 7.78 -29.17 -8.45
CA ASN A 305 9.12 -29.70 -8.77
C ASN A 305 10.13 -28.61 -9.16
N GLY A 306 9.94 -27.38 -8.67
CA GLY A 306 10.85 -26.26 -8.87
C GLY A 306 11.88 -26.15 -7.74
N ALA A 307 12.86 -25.28 -7.96
CA ALA A 307 13.79 -24.82 -6.94
C ALA A 307 14.05 -23.32 -7.16
N GLU A 308 14.63 -22.65 -6.18
CA GLU A 308 14.96 -21.22 -6.28
C GLU A 308 16.33 -21.00 -6.94
N TRP A 309 16.63 -19.74 -7.28
CA TRP A 309 17.82 -19.31 -8.01
C TRP A 309 19.15 -19.81 -7.41
N ASP A 310 19.25 -19.92 -6.09
CA ASP A 310 20.44 -20.37 -5.38
C ASP A 310 20.75 -21.84 -5.64
N PHE A 311 19.72 -22.67 -5.77
CA PHE A 311 19.87 -24.08 -6.19
C PHE A 311 20.37 -24.19 -7.63
N TRP A 312 19.76 -23.46 -8.56
CA TRP A 312 20.10 -23.55 -9.99
C TRP A 312 21.49 -23.01 -10.31
N LEU A 313 21.96 -22.04 -9.53
CA LEU A 313 23.24 -21.37 -9.73
C LEU A 313 24.33 -21.89 -8.79
N GLN A 314 24.06 -22.99 -8.09
CA GLN A 314 25.03 -23.64 -7.20
C GLN A 314 26.32 -23.96 -7.96
N GLY A 315 27.48 -23.68 -7.34
CA GLY A 315 28.79 -23.88 -7.96
C GLY A 315 29.25 -22.72 -8.86
N HIS A 316 28.39 -21.75 -9.16
CA HIS A 316 28.72 -20.57 -9.98
C HIS A 316 28.73 -19.28 -9.15
N THR A 317 29.74 -19.11 -8.28
CA THR A 317 29.82 -18.00 -7.31
C THR A 317 29.65 -16.60 -7.91
N ALA A 318 30.30 -16.32 -9.05
CA ALA A 318 30.14 -15.01 -9.70
C ALA A 318 28.71 -14.76 -10.18
N LEU A 319 28.04 -15.80 -10.68
CA LEU A 319 26.65 -15.70 -11.12
C LEU A 319 25.70 -15.54 -9.94
N LEU A 320 25.95 -16.21 -8.81
CA LEU A 320 25.21 -16.00 -7.56
C LEU A 320 25.30 -14.56 -7.07
N TRP A 321 26.47 -13.90 -7.13
CA TRP A 321 26.60 -12.49 -6.79
C TRP A 321 25.78 -11.58 -7.70
N ILE A 322 25.86 -11.79 -9.02
CA ILE A 322 25.12 -10.99 -10.00
C ILE A 322 23.61 -11.18 -9.82
N TRP A 323 23.16 -12.42 -9.65
CA TRP A 323 21.74 -12.75 -9.50
C TRP A 323 21.17 -12.25 -8.17
N GLY A 324 21.90 -12.48 -7.07
CA GLY A 324 21.56 -11.96 -5.75
C GLY A 324 21.45 -10.43 -5.75
N ALA A 325 22.40 -9.73 -6.39
CA ALA A 325 22.34 -8.28 -6.54
C ALA A 325 21.10 -7.83 -7.35
N ALA A 326 20.75 -8.53 -8.43
CA ALA A 326 19.54 -8.23 -9.20
C ALA A 326 18.26 -8.39 -8.35
N LEU A 327 18.15 -9.47 -7.57
CA LEU A 327 17.02 -9.69 -6.66
C LEU A 327 16.95 -8.63 -5.55
N VAL A 328 18.09 -8.22 -5.00
CA VAL A 328 18.18 -7.12 -4.03
C VAL A 328 17.73 -5.80 -4.65
N LEU A 329 18.16 -5.48 -5.86
CA LEU A 329 17.74 -4.23 -6.54
C LEU A 329 16.25 -4.21 -6.84
N LEU A 330 15.67 -5.34 -7.23
CA LEU A 330 14.22 -5.46 -7.46
C LEU A 330 13.44 -5.29 -6.15
N THR A 331 13.87 -5.94 -5.07
CA THR A 331 13.21 -5.80 -3.76
C THR A 331 13.40 -4.42 -3.14
N ALA A 332 14.55 -3.77 -3.38
CA ALA A 332 14.76 -2.38 -3.01
C ALA A 332 13.82 -1.44 -3.77
N ALA A 333 13.62 -1.64 -5.08
CA ALA A 333 12.64 -0.87 -5.85
C ALA A 333 11.19 -1.08 -5.37
N TYR A 334 10.86 -2.32 -4.98
CA TYR A 334 9.58 -2.66 -4.36
C TYR A 334 9.37 -1.93 -3.03
N ALA A 335 10.31 -2.04 -2.09
CA ALA A 335 10.23 -1.36 -0.79
C ALA A 335 10.26 0.17 -0.93
N TRP A 336 11.04 0.71 -1.87
CA TRP A 336 11.10 2.14 -2.14
C TRP A 336 9.75 2.71 -2.59
N ALA A 337 8.95 1.93 -3.33
CA ALA A 337 7.59 2.33 -3.71
C ALA A 337 6.70 2.58 -2.47
N THR A 338 6.80 1.72 -1.47
CA THR A 338 6.07 1.86 -0.20
C THR A 338 6.62 3.00 0.65
N VAL A 339 7.95 3.12 0.75
CA VAL A 339 8.59 4.26 1.44
C VAL A 339 8.15 5.59 0.82
N ALA A 340 8.04 5.68 -0.50
CA ALA A 340 7.58 6.89 -1.19
C ALA A 340 6.14 7.27 -0.81
N PHE A 341 5.25 6.29 -0.61
CA PHE A 341 3.88 6.55 -0.14
C PHE A 341 3.83 7.08 1.30
N GLY A 342 4.74 6.61 2.15
CA GLY A 342 4.78 6.99 3.56
C GLY A 342 3.42 6.85 4.24
N LEU A 343 2.94 7.94 4.87
CA LEU A 343 1.67 7.96 5.61
C LEU A 343 0.44 7.65 4.74
N ARG A 344 0.56 7.71 3.41
CA ARG A 344 -0.56 7.53 2.48
C ARG A 344 -0.66 6.12 1.90
N PHE A 345 0.24 5.21 2.24
CA PHE A 345 0.19 3.85 1.72
C PHE A 345 -1.11 3.16 2.12
N SER A 346 -1.82 2.59 1.16
CA SER A 346 -2.96 1.70 1.38
C SER A 346 -3.36 1.02 0.08
N ASN A 347 -3.85 -0.22 0.17
CA ASN A 347 -4.44 -0.94 -0.95
C ASN A 347 -5.84 -0.41 -1.25
N LEU A 348 -6.29 -0.52 -2.51
CA LEU A 348 -7.67 -0.24 -2.94
C LEU A 348 -8.20 1.18 -2.63
N THR A 349 -7.35 2.13 -2.27
CA THR A 349 -7.79 3.46 -1.86
C THR A 349 -7.03 4.55 -2.58
N TRP A 350 -7.72 5.63 -2.92
CA TRP A 350 -7.11 6.89 -3.31
C TRP A 350 -6.92 7.76 -2.06
N ARG A 351 -5.64 8.07 -1.77
CA ARG A 351 -5.22 8.95 -0.67
C ARG A 351 -4.35 10.11 -1.15
N GLY A 352 -4.07 10.15 -2.45
CA GLY A 352 -3.18 11.10 -3.08
C GLY A 352 -2.46 10.48 -4.26
N VAL A 353 -1.89 11.32 -5.11
CA VAL A 353 -1.15 10.90 -6.30
C VAL A 353 0.34 11.08 -6.05
N LEU A 354 1.09 9.99 -6.24
CA LEU A 354 2.54 10.01 -6.21
C LEU A 354 3.10 10.14 -7.62
N THR A 355 4.04 11.06 -7.78
CA THR A 355 4.72 11.27 -9.06
C THR A 355 6.24 11.28 -8.93
N ASN A 356 6.79 11.30 -7.71
CA ASN A 356 8.23 11.34 -7.42
C ASN A 356 8.80 9.95 -7.04
N GLY A 357 10.10 9.89 -6.76
CA GLY A 357 10.79 8.65 -6.41
C GLY A 357 10.63 7.58 -7.51
N PRO A 358 10.25 6.33 -7.19
CA PRO A 358 10.11 5.28 -8.19
C PRO A 358 8.91 5.51 -9.13
N TYR A 359 7.93 6.31 -8.72
CA TYR A 359 6.79 6.74 -9.55
C TYR A 359 7.20 7.74 -10.65
N ALA A 360 8.44 8.24 -10.63
CA ALA A 360 9.02 8.96 -11.76
C ALA A 360 9.26 8.06 -12.98
N ILE A 361 9.52 6.77 -12.75
CA ILE A 361 10.05 5.84 -13.74
C ILE A 361 8.91 5.03 -14.38
N THR A 362 8.00 4.52 -13.54
CA THR A 362 6.83 3.75 -13.94
C THR A 362 5.68 4.01 -12.98
N ARG A 363 4.44 3.85 -13.44
CA ARG A 363 3.24 4.08 -12.62
C ARG A 363 3.07 3.03 -11.52
N HIS A 364 3.61 1.83 -11.72
CA HIS A 364 3.45 0.68 -10.83
C HIS A 364 4.81 0.03 -10.49
N PRO A 365 5.73 0.75 -9.84
CA PRO A 365 7.08 0.25 -9.59
C PRO A 365 7.10 -1.01 -8.73
N ALA A 366 6.24 -1.07 -7.71
CA ALA A 366 6.08 -2.25 -6.87
C ALA A 366 5.62 -3.49 -7.67
N TYR A 367 4.62 -3.36 -8.55
CA TYR A 367 4.12 -4.51 -9.31
C TYR A 367 5.13 -5.00 -10.34
N VAL A 368 5.84 -4.09 -11.01
CA VAL A 368 6.88 -4.46 -11.99
C VAL A 368 8.03 -5.19 -11.30
N SER A 369 8.56 -4.60 -10.24
CA SER A 369 9.70 -5.16 -9.51
C SER A 369 9.37 -6.51 -8.87
N LYS A 370 8.19 -6.65 -8.25
CA LYS A 370 7.73 -7.90 -7.64
C LYS A 370 7.56 -9.03 -8.66
N ASN A 371 7.00 -8.73 -9.83
CA ASN A 371 6.88 -9.74 -10.88
C ASN A 371 8.26 -10.16 -11.40
N ALA A 372 9.12 -9.20 -11.75
CA ALA A 372 10.47 -9.50 -12.18
C ALA A 372 11.24 -10.32 -11.13
N TYR A 373 11.06 -10.00 -9.84
CA TYR A 373 11.65 -10.75 -8.73
C TYR A 373 11.22 -12.21 -8.77
N TRP A 374 9.92 -12.50 -8.87
CA TRP A 374 9.46 -13.90 -8.90
C TRP A 374 9.96 -14.68 -10.10
N TRP A 375 10.03 -14.05 -11.28
CA TRP A 375 10.60 -14.69 -12.46
C TRP A 375 12.08 -15.04 -12.29
N LEU A 376 12.87 -14.14 -11.67
CA LEU A 376 14.30 -14.37 -11.44
C LEU A 376 14.60 -15.27 -10.25
N ALA A 377 13.76 -15.25 -9.21
CA ALA A 377 13.93 -16.05 -8.01
C ALA A 377 13.56 -17.52 -8.29
N SER A 378 12.43 -17.76 -8.95
CA SER A 378 11.90 -19.13 -9.13
C SER A 378 12.38 -19.84 -10.39
N LEU A 379 12.80 -19.10 -11.43
CA LEU A 379 13.20 -19.64 -12.74
C LEU A 379 12.24 -20.76 -13.21
N PRO A 380 10.93 -20.47 -13.40
CA PRO A 380 9.87 -21.49 -13.43
C PRO A 380 9.96 -22.45 -14.62
N PHE A 381 10.82 -22.16 -15.60
CA PHE A 381 11.13 -23.00 -16.73
C PHE A 381 12.16 -24.11 -16.41
N LEU A 382 12.69 -24.15 -15.20
CA LEU A 382 13.58 -25.20 -14.69
C LEU A 382 12.85 -26.06 -13.67
N THR A 383 13.03 -27.38 -13.78
CA THR A 383 12.41 -28.36 -12.88
C THR A 383 13.41 -29.45 -12.49
N VAL A 384 13.39 -29.84 -11.22
CA VAL A 384 14.38 -30.79 -10.66
C VAL A 384 14.19 -32.20 -11.19
N ASN A 385 13.00 -32.52 -11.68
CA ASN A 385 12.66 -33.80 -12.29
C ASN A 385 12.85 -33.80 -13.83
N HIS A 386 13.38 -32.71 -14.40
CA HIS A 386 13.56 -32.52 -15.85
C HIS A 386 12.27 -32.71 -16.68
N SER A 387 11.10 -32.54 -16.06
CA SER A 387 9.80 -32.63 -16.73
C SER A 387 9.51 -31.35 -17.51
N MET A 388 9.40 -31.48 -18.84
CA MET A 388 8.95 -30.38 -19.71
C MET A 388 7.52 -29.96 -19.37
N THR A 389 6.66 -30.90 -18.99
CA THR A 389 5.29 -30.60 -18.58
C THR A 389 5.26 -29.69 -17.35
N ASP A 390 6.09 -29.98 -16.35
CA ASP A 390 6.16 -29.15 -15.15
C ASP A 390 6.79 -27.79 -15.43
N ALA A 391 7.81 -27.73 -16.30
CA ALA A 391 8.44 -26.48 -16.72
C ALA A 391 7.43 -25.56 -17.44
N VAL A 392 6.64 -26.11 -18.37
CA VAL A 392 5.57 -25.38 -19.07
C VAL A 392 4.48 -24.97 -18.09
N ARG A 393 4.02 -25.88 -17.21
CA ARG A 393 3.00 -25.59 -16.19
C ARG A 393 3.44 -24.42 -15.32
N ASN A 394 4.60 -24.51 -14.70
CA ASN A 394 5.13 -23.49 -13.79
C ASN A 394 5.29 -22.13 -14.51
N THR A 395 5.84 -22.13 -15.72
CA THR A 395 6.01 -20.92 -16.54
C THR A 395 4.67 -20.25 -16.87
N VAL A 396 3.68 -21.04 -17.33
CA VAL A 396 2.34 -20.52 -17.63
C VAL A 396 1.66 -20.01 -16.36
N THR A 397 1.75 -20.75 -15.25
CA THR A 397 1.16 -20.35 -13.97
C THR A 397 1.77 -19.06 -13.44
N LEU A 398 3.10 -18.88 -13.50
CA LEU A 398 3.72 -17.61 -13.12
C LEU A 398 3.32 -16.47 -14.08
N GLY A 399 3.10 -16.78 -15.36
CA GLY A 399 2.48 -15.88 -16.33
C GLY A 399 1.07 -15.43 -15.92
N LEU A 400 0.23 -16.34 -15.42
CA LEU A 400 -1.10 -16.03 -14.88
C LEU A 400 -1.02 -15.17 -13.62
N VAL A 401 -0.10 -15.47 -12.70
CA VAL A 401 0.17 -14.61 -11.54
C VAL A 401 0.56 -13.20 -12.00
N SER A 402 1.42 -13.08 -13.02
CA SER A 402 1.78 -11.79 -13.61
C SER A 402 0.58 -11.06 -14.22
N ALA A 403 -0.34 -11.80 -14.86
CA ALA A 403 -1.58 -11.24 -15.40
C ALA A 403 -2.52 -10.73 -14.30
N VAL A 404 -2.57 -11.37 -13.12
CA VAL A 404 -3.34 -10.87 -11.95
C VAL A 404 -2.82 -9.50 -11.51
N TYR A 405 -1.49 -9.33 -11.41
CA TYR A 405 -0.90 -8.03 -11.05
C TYR A 405 -1.12 -6.97 -12.12
N TYR A 406 -1.10 -7.33 -13.40
CA TYR A 406 -1.48 -6.42 -14.48
C TYR A 406 -2.95 -6.00 -14.38
N TRP A 407 -3.86 -6.94 -14.11
CA TRP A 407 -5.29 -6.65 -13.91
C TRP A 407 -5.51 -5.71 -12.71
N ARG A 408 -4.77 -5.95 -11.61
CA ARG A 408 -4.77 -5.08 -10.42
C ARG A 408 -4.29 -3.67 -10.75
N ALA A 409 -3.19 -3.53 -11.48
CA ALA A 409 -2.69 -2.23 -11.94
C ALA A 409 -3.74 -1.46 -12.76
N LYS A 410 -4.45 -2.14 -13.67
CA LYS A 410 -5.46 -1.53 -14.54
C LYS A 410 -6.73 -1.13 -13.80
N THR A 411 -7.17 -1.90 -12.83
CA THR A 411 -8.34 -1.57 -12.01
C THR A 411 -8.05 -0.44 -11.02
N GLU A 412 -6.81 -0.33 -10.54
CA GLU A 412 -6.33 0.81 -9.76
C GLU A 412 -6.26 2.08 -10.63
N GLU A 413 -5.65 2.02 -11.81
CA GLU A 413 -5.63 3.13 -12.78
C GLU A 413 -7.03 3.63 -13.13
N LYS A 414 -7.98 2.71 -13.37
CA LYS A 414 -9.38 3.06 -13.67
C LYS A 414 -10.00 3.88 -12.52
N HIS A 415 -9.77 3.47 -11.28
CA HIS A 415 -10.27 4.17 -10.10
C HIS A 415 -9.63 5.56 -9.94
N LEU A 416 -8.32 5.66 -10.12
CA LEU A 416 -7.59 6.93 -9.97
C LEU A 416 -7.92 7.93 -11.09
N LEU A 417 -8.04 7.47 -12.34
CA LEU A 417 -8.44 8.30 -13.49
C LEU A 417 -9.82 8.94 -13.29
N ALA A 418 -10.75 8.20 -12.67
CA ALA A 418 -12.08 8.70 -12.34
C ALA A 418 -12.05 9.66 -11.13
N SER A 419 -11.15 9.44 -10.18
CA SER A 419 -11.16 10.16 -8.90
C SER A 419 -10.43 11.50 -8.91
N ASP A 420 -9.34 11.64 -9.69
CA ASP A 420 -8.42 12.77 -9.53
C ASP A 420 -7.92 13.35 -10.88
N PRO A 421 -8.19 14.63 -11.19
CA PRO A 421 -7.59 15.32 -12.34
C PRO A 421 -6.06 15.26 -12.37
N LYS A 422 -5.39 15.32 -11.20
CA LYS A 422 -3.93 15.21 -11.11
C LYS A 422 -3.44 13.85 -11.61
N TYR A 423 -4.18 12.78 -11.31
CA TYR A 423 -3.81 11.45 -11.82
C TYR A 423 -3.99 11.36 -13.33
N ARG A 424 -5.01 12.00 -13.91
CA ARG A 424 -5.16 12.07 -15.38
C ARG A 424 -3.97 12.77 -16.04
N ALA A 425 -3.54 13.89 -15.47
CA ALA A 425 -2.35 14.61 -15.93
C ALA A 425 -1.08 13.75 -15.81
N TYR A 426 -0.88 13.09 -14.67
CA TYR A 426 0.26 12.19 -14.46
C TYR A 426 0.23 10.98 -15.41
N HIS A 427 -0.94 10.38 -15.63
CA HIS A 427 -1.12 9.28 -16.58
C HIS A 427 -0.74 9.71 -18.00
N ALA A 428 -1.25 10.85 -18.47
CA ALA A 428 -0.93 11.38 -19.80
C ALA A 428 0.57 11.67 -19.94
N TRP A 429 1.19 12.26 -18.91
CA TRP A 429 2.63 12.51 -18.90
C TRP A 429 3.45 11.21 -18.99
N MET A 430 3.05 10.18 -18.21
CA MET A 430 3.72 8.88 -18.19
C MET A 430 3.57 8.09 -19.49
N ASP A 431 2.50 8.30 -20.26
CA ASP A 431 2.31 7.64 -21.55
C ASP A 431 3.36 8.05 -22.59
N GLU A 432 3.96 9.24 -22.43
CA GLU A 432 5.04 9.76 -23.29
C GLU A 432 6.43 9.60 -22.67
N HIS A 433 6.56 9.80 -21.35
CA HIS A 433 7.86 9.92 -20.69
C HIS A 433 8.24 8.71 -19.82
N GLY A 434 7.27 7.88 -19.42
CA GLY A 434 7.53 6.74 -18.54
C GLY A 434 8.42 5.70 -19.21
N LEU A 435 9.42 5.17 -18.52
CA LEU A 435 10.44 4.29 -19.10
C LEU A 435 9.80 3.06 -19.77
N LEU A 436 8.94 2.35 -19.02
CA LEU A 436 8.26 1.16 -19.52
C LEU A 436 7.06 1.51 -20.40
N THR A 437 6.21 2.43 -19.92
CA THR A 437 4.97 2.79 -20.62
C THR A 437 5.24 3.38 -22.00
N SER A 438 6.17 4.33 -22.11
CA SER A 438 6.53 4.94 -23.40
C SER A 438 7.14 3.93 -24.36
N ALA A 439 7.94 2.98 -23.87
CA ALA A 439 8.53 1.93 -24.69
C ALA A 439 7.45 1.00 -25.26
N PHE A 440 6.52 0.53 -24.42
CA PHE A 440 5.39 -0.27 -24.87
C PHE A 440 4.48 0.48 -25.84
N ASN A 441 4.19 1.75 -25.57
CA ASN A 441 3.36 2.58 -26.45
C ASN A 441 4.04 2.81 -27.81
N ARG A 442 5.35 3.07 -27.83
CA ARG A 442 6.13 3.20 -29.08
C ARG A 442 6.14 1.89 -29.87
N LEU A 443 6.33 0.76 -29.20
CA LEU A 443 6.29 -0.56 -29.84
C LEU A 443 4.89 -0.84 -30.41
N ARG A 444 3.84 -0.59 -29.63
CA ARG A 444 2.45 -0.78 -30.08
C ARG A 444 2.11 0.08 -31.30
N ARG A 445 2.52 1.35 -31.32
CA ARG A 445 2.33 2.26 -32.47
C ARG A 445 3.09 1.79 -33.72
N ARG A 446 4.20 1.05 -33.57
CA ARG A 446 4.95 0.47 -34.69
C ARG A 446 4.31 -0.82 -35.22
N VAL A 447 3.70 -1.62 -34.35
CA VAL A 447 3.15 -2.94 -34.70
C VAL A 447 1.68 -2.85 -35.14
N MET A 448 0.91 -1.91 -34.59
CA MET A 448 -0.48 -1.66 -34.99
C MET A 448 -0.51 -0.45 -35.91
N PRO A 449 -0.78 -0.58 -37.23
CA PRO A 449 -1.05 0.57 -38.08
C PRO A 449 -2.23 1.35 -37.49
N ALA A 450 -2.16 2.68 -37.58
CA ALA A 450 -3.27 3.54 -37.16
C ALA A 450 -4.57 3.02 -37.80
N ARG A 451 -5.61 2.80 -37.00
CA ARG A 451 -6.95 2.56 -37.53
C ARG A 451 -7.27 3.75 -38.42
N VAL A 452 -7.31 3.52 -39.73
CA VAL A 452 -7.95 4.44 -40.66
C VAL A 452 -9.43 4.43 -40.24
N GLU A 453 -9.89 5.50 -39.60
CA GLU A 453 -11.32 5.73 -39.47
C GLU A 453 -11.86 5.85 -40.89
N LEU A 454 -12.59 4.82 -41.33
CA LEU A 454 -13.35 4.87 -42.57
C LEU A 454 -14.39 5.98 -42.38
N GLN A 455 -14.21 7.09 -43.09
CA GLN A 455 -15.27 8.06 -43.32
C GLN A 455 -16.45 7.30 -43.94
N PRO A 456 -17.67 7.40 -43.37
CA PRO A 456 -18.84 6.91 -44.09
C PRO A 456 -18.95 7.72 -45.38
N ALA A 457 -18.99 7.02 -46.52
CA ALA A 457 -19.24 7.64 -47.81
C ALA A 457 -20.63 8.29 -47.79
N GLU A 458 -20.71 9.50 -48.37
CA GLU A 458 -21.91 10.34 -48.50
C GLU A 458 -23.13 9.62 -49.11
#